data_AF-A0A974AU01-F1
#
_entry.id   AF-A0A974AU01-F1
#
_cell.length_a   1.000
_cell.length_b   1.000
_cell.length_c   1.000
_cell.angle_alpha   90.00
_cell.angle_beta   90.00
_cell.angle_gamma   90.00
#
_symmetry.space_group_name_H-M   'P 1'
#
loop_
_entity.id
_entity.type
_entity.pdbx_description
1 polymer ?
#
loop_
_entity_poly.entity_id
_entity_poly.type
_entity_poly.pdbx_seq_one_letter_code
_entity_poly.pdbx_strand_id
1 'polypeptide(L)'
;MRTVSTTGRSSSHHAHAACKESRVACGRRSTAALALSLTLSGCSLSGPFFDDSFEKSQVLSPEPVPPYRKLVSAAMKTLSSPIDPAGLQIAEPRWIERVGGPAWIVCLKAEPKASGAVYYAFFIQKEKVVDTRTAIGTDRCVHQEFVPFDATAVR
;
A
#
# COMPACT_ATOMS: atom_id res chain seq x y z
N MET A 1 -26.96 -13.35 35.55
CA MET A 1 -26.05 -14.49 35.84
C MET A 1 -25.66 -15.08 34.48
N ARG A 2 -24.42 -15.15 33.99
CA ARG A 2 -23.07 -15.04 34.57
C ARG A 2 -22.19 -14.22 33.62
N THR A 3 -21.37 -13.36 34.18
CA THR A 3 -20.26 -12.64 33.55
C THR A 3 -19.04 -13.56 33.42
N VAL A 4 -18.35 -13.53 32.29
CA VAL A 4 -17.04 -14.19 32.10
C VAL A 4 -16.02 -13.12 31.75
N SER A 5 -15.18 -12.79 32.75
CA SER A 5 -13.96 -12.01 32.59
C SER A 5 -12.78 -12.98 32.44
N THR A 6 -11.95 -12.79 31.42
CA THR A 6 -10.64 -13.45 31.31
C THR A 6 -9.56 -12.39 31.08
N THR A 7 -8.91 -12.01 32.17
CA THR A 7 -7.63 -11.30 32.20
C THR A 7 -6.50 -12.30 31.93
N GLY A 8 -5.71 -12.06 30.87
CA GLY A 8 -4.48 -12.79 30.56
C GLY A 8 -3.27 -11.85 30.54
N ARG A 9 -2.47 -11.92 31.60
CA ARG A 9 -1.17 -11.28 31.81
C ARG A 9 -0.08 -12.18 31.21
N SER A 10 0.91 -11.63 30.50
CA SER A 10 2.30 -12.15 30.59
C SER A 10 3.34 -11.18 30.01
N SER A 11 4.30 -10.83 30.87
CA SER A 11 5.56 -10.12 30.59
C SER A 11 6.52 -10.96 29.77
N SER A 12 7.44 -10.34 29.00
CA SER A 12 8.89 -10.58 29.17
C SER A 12 9.74 -9.54 28.42
N HIS A 13 10.74 -9.04 29.14
CA HIS A 13 11.87 -8.24 28.69
C HIS A 13 12.88 -9.10 27.89
N HIS A 14 13.77 -8.46 27.12
CA HIS A 14 15.23 -8.73 26.95
C HIS A 14 15.68 -8.08 25.62
N ALA A 15 16.38 -6.94 25.61
CA ALA A 15 17.79 -6.70 25.96
C ALA A 15 18.75 -6.82 24.75
N HIS A 16 19.31 -5.65 24.39
CA HIS A 16 20.68 -5.34 23.94
C HIS A 16 21.46 -6.37 23.11
N ALA A 17 21.82 -5.96 21.88
CA ALA A 17 23.05 -6.40 21.23
C ALA A 17 23.90 -5.16 20.90
N ALA A 18 24.81 -4.85 21.82
CA ALA A 18 25.92 -3.92 21.61
C ALA A 18 26.95 -4.57 20.68
N CYS A 19 27.30 -3.89 19.59
CA CYS A 19 28.29 -4.37 18.63
C CYS A 19 29.69 -4.18 19.24
N LYS A 20 30.42 -5.29 19.33
CA LYS A 20 31.67 -5.45 20.07
C LYS A 20 32.85 -4.89 19.29
N GLU A 21 33.55 -3.96 19.92
CA GLU A 21 34.78 -3.31 19.49
C GLU A 21 35.96 -4.30 19.57
N SER A 22 36.50 -4.73 18.42
CA SER A 22 37.68 -5.59 18.36
C SER A 22 38.94 -4.77 18.14
N ARG A 23 39.74 -4.65 19.19
CA ARG A 23 41.13 -4.17 19.15
C ARG A 23 42.04 -5.33 18.72
N VAL A 24 42.83 -5.14 17.66
CA VAL A 24 44.05 -5.92 17.41
C VAL A 24 45.20 -4.93 17.26
N ALA A 25 46.15 -5.02 18.19
CA ALA A 25 47.41 -4.30 18.18
C ALA A 25 48.48 -5.11 17.43
N CYS A 26 49.35 -4.46 16.64
CA CYS A 26 50.75 -4.87 16.47
C CYS A 26 51.56 -3.81 15.69
N GLY A 27 52.77 -3.49 16.16
CA GLY A 27 53.93 -3.22 15.29
C GLY A 27 54.28 -1.77 14.93
N ARG A 28 55.22 -1.18 15.67
CA ARG A 28 56.09 -0.07 15.21
C ARG A 28 57.01 -0.55 14.07
N ARG A 29 57.13 0.20 12.97
CA ARG A 29 58.38 0.76 12.39
C ARG A 29 58.20 1.28 10.96
N SER A 30 58.67 2.52 10.76
CA SER A 30 59.43 3.01 9.60
C SER A 30 58.76 3.34 8.26
N THR A 31 59.01 4.61 7.89
CA THR A 31 59.40 5.13 6.57
C THR A 31 58.37 5.30 5.44
N ALA A 32 58.24 6.58 5.07
CA ALA A 32 58.19 7.15 3.72
C ALA A 32 56.99 6.86 2.81
N ALA A 33 56.21 7.93 2.61
CA ALA A 33 55.60 8.40 1.36
C ALA A 33 54.91 7.37 0.45
N LEU A 34 53.59 7.53 0.28
CA LEU A 34 52.92 7.50 -1.04
C LEU A 34 51.45 7.94 -0.91
N ALA A 35 51.13 9.02 -1.63
CA ALA A 35 49.83 9.41 -2.19
C ALA A 35 48.53 8.99 -1.46
N LEU A 36 47.98 9.89 -0.62
CA LEU A 36 46.55 9.89 -0.29
C LEU A 36 45.79 10.72 -1.32
N SER A 37 45.31 10.06 -2.36
CA SER A 37 44.32 10.63 -3.26
C SER A 37 43.27 9.58 -3.60
N LEU A 38 42.00 9.97 -3.36
CA LEU A 38 40.75 9.39 -3.87
C LEU A 38 40.30 8.08 -3.20
N THR A 39 39.21 8.17 -2.43
CA THR A 39 37.87 7.63 -2.76
C THR A 39 37.11 7.33 -1.47
N LEU A 40 36.09 8.12 -1.13
CA LEU A 40 34.89 7.69 -0.40
C LEU A 40 33.83 8.80 -0.46
N SER A 41 33.55 9.24 -1.68
CA SER A 41 32.30 9.92 -2.03
C SER A 41 31.22 8.84 -2.19
N GLY A 42 30.15 8.92 -1.40
CA GLY A 42 28.87 8.32 -1.77
C GLY A 42 28.17 7.47 -0.71
N CYS A 43 27.72 8.09 0.39
CA CYS A 43 26.50 7.61 1.05
C CYS A 43 25.28 8.23 0.35
N SER A 44 25.08 7.90 -0.93
CA SER A 44 23.75 8.09 -1.53
C SER A 44 22.89 6.94 -1.05
N LEU A 45 22.12 7.18 0.02
CA LEU A 45 21.02 6.33 0.47
C LEU A 45 19.85 6.47 -0.51
N SER A 46 20.10 6.17 -1.78
CA SER A 46 19.11 6.07 -2.86
C SER A 46 18.76 4.60 -2.97
N GLY A 47 17.86 4.14 -2.09
CA GLY A 47 17.40 2.75 -2.09
C GLY A 47 16.62 2.45 -3.38
N PRO A 48 17.05 1.50 -4.23
CA PRO A 48 16.38 1.20 -5.50
C PRO A 48 15.27 0.14 -5.36
N PHE A 49 14.57 0.08 -4.22
CA PHE A 49 13.80 -1.13 -3.89
C PHE A 49 12.29 -1.11 -4.19
N PHE A 50 11.67 -0.03 -4.66
CA PHE A 50 10.19 -0.02 -4.83
C PHE A 50 9.59 0.55 -6.13
N ASP A 51 10.37 1.06 -7.09
CA ASP A 51 9.77 1.73 -8.26
C ASP A 51 9.87 0.92 -9.58
N ASP A 52 11.00 0.29 -9.88
CA ASP A 52 11.27 -0.28 -11.21
C ASP A 52 10.56 -1.60 -11.58
N SER A 53 9.97 -2.32 -10.62
CA SER A 53 9.29 -3.60 -10.93
C SER A 53 7.85 -3.45 -11.40
N PHE A 54 7.26 -2.24 -11.35
CA PHE A 54 5.85 -2.04 -11.66
C PHE A 54 5.57 -1.75 -13.14
N GLU A 55 6.52 -1.14 -13.85
CA GLU A 55 6.37 -0.89 -15.30
C GLU A 55 6.34 -2.18 -16.13
N LYS A 56 6.83 -3.29 -15.55
CA LYS A 56 6.98 -4.57 -16.26
C LYS A 56 5.79 -5.52 -16.16
N SER A 57 4.74 -5.18 -15.40
CA SER A 57 3.51 -5.97 -15.33
C SER A 57 2.38 -5.32 -16.12
N GLN A 58 2.65 -4.94 -17.37
CA GLN A 58 1.62 -4.99 -18.41
C GLN A 58 1.33 -6.47 -18.74
N VAL A 59 0.93 -7.26 -17.73
CA VAL A 59 0.17 -8.48 -17.98
C VAL A 59 -1.04 -7.99 -18.72
N LEU A 60 -1.13 -8.35 -20.02
CA LEU A 60 -2.18 -7.92 -20.94
C LEU A 60 -3.50 -8.00 -20.19
N SER A 61 -4.03 -6.82 -19.84
CA SER A 61 -5.30 -6.73 -19.18
C SER A 61 -6.31 -7.44 -20.08
N PRO A 62 -7.12 -8.37 -19.54
CA PRO A 62 -8.16 -8.98 -20.32
C PRO A 62 -9.19 -7.90 -20.63
N GLU A 63 -9.20 -7.41 -21.87
CA GLU A 63 -10.34 -6.70 -22.41
C GLU A 63 -11.55 -7.64 -22.43
N PRO A 64 -12.77 -7.15 -22.13
CA PRO A 64 -13.11 -5.74 -21.90
C PRO A 64 -12.96 -5.31 -20.43
N VAL A 65 -12.72 -4.01 -20.23
CA VAL A 65 -12.86 -3.36 -18.93
C VAL A 65 -14.30 -3.54 -18.43
N PRO A 66 -14.53 -4.11 -17.24
CA PRO A 66 -15.89 -4.33 -16.75
C PRO A 66 -16.62 -2.99 -16.55
N PRO A 67 -17.97 -2.97 -16.50
CA PRO A 67 -18.77 -1.78 -16.24
C PRO A 67 -18.64 -1.31 -14.77
N TYR A 68 -17.42 -0.92 -14.38
CA TYR A 68 -16.98 -0.79 -13.00
C TYR A 68 -17.77 0.25 -12.21
N ARG A 69 -18.21 1.34 -12.86
CA ARG A 69 -19.05 2.38 -12.24
C ARG A 69 -20.35 1.80 -11.67
N LYS A 70 -21.01 0.89 -12.41
CA LYS A 70 -22.25 0.20 -11.98
C LYS A 70 -21.98 -0.78 -10.85
N LEU A 71 -20.88 -1.51 -10.95
CA LEU A 71 -20.50 -2.51 -9.95
C LEU A 71 -20.14 -1.85 -8.61
N VAL A 72 -19.40 -0.74 -8.65
CA VAL A 72 -19.03 0.04 -7.47
C VAL A 72 -20.25 0.68 -6.82
N SER A 73 -21.14 1.33 -7.58
CA SER A 73 -22.36 1.94 -7.00
C SER A 73 -23.30 0.90 -6.36
N ALA A 74 -23.37 -0.31 -6.92
CA ALA A 74 -24.11 -1.42 -6.32
C ALA A 74 -23.45 -1.93 -5.03
N ALA A 75 -22.13 -2.16 -5.04
CA ALA A 75 -21.39 -2.67 -3.90
C ALA A 75 -21.34 -1.68 -2.73
N MET A 76 -21.30 -0.37 -3.00
CA MET A 76 -21.34 0.67 -1.97
C MET A 76 -22.56 0.55 -1.04
N LYS A 77 -23.71 0.11 -1.58
CA LYS A 77 -24.94 -0.07 -0.79
C LYS A 77 -24.88 -1.24 0.18
N THR A 78 -23.94 -2.17 -0.03
CA THR A 78 -23.74 -3.36 0.80
C THR A 78 -22.71 -3.17 1.91
N LEU A 79 -22.07 -2.01 1.97
CA LEU A 79 -21.07 -1.71 2.99
C LEU A 79 -21.74 -1.52 4.36
N SER A 80 -21.07 -2.01 5.40
CA SER A 80 -21.55 -1.87 6.78
C SER A 80 -21.56 -0.42 7.26
N SER A 81 -20.67 0.41 6.73
CA SER A 81 -20.62 1.84 6.98
C SER A 81 -21.11 2.58 5.75
N PRO A 82 -22.24 3.31 5.84
CA PRO A 82 -22.76 4.05 4.70
C PRO A 82 -21.77 5.16 4.32
N ILE A 83 -21.41 5.18 3.04
CA ILE A 83 -20.58 6.24 2.44
C ILE A 83 -21.54 7.34 1.97
N ASP A 84 -21.23 8.60 2.30
CA ASP A 84 -21.96 9.75 1.77
C ASP A 84 -21.82 9.78 0.23
N PRO A 85 -22.93 9.74 -0.53
CA PRO A 85 -22.87 9.81 -1.98
C PRO A 85 -22.37 11.17 -2.49
N ALA A 86 -22.35 12.22 -1.65
CA ALA A 86 -21.86 13.53 -2.03
C ALA A 86 -20.32 13.59 -2.07
N GLY A 87 -19.78 14.23 -3.12
CA GLY A 87 -18.35 14.50 -3.22
C GLY A 87 -17.48 13.26 -3.48
N LEU A 88 -18.07 12.18 -3.99
CA LEU A 88 -17.33 10.98 -4.37
C LEU A 88 -16.51 11.19 -5.64
N GLN A 89 -15.34 10.58 -5.65
CA GLN A 89 -14.48 10.55 -6.82
C GLN A 89 -14.01 9.12 -7.06
N ILE A 90 -13.93 8.69 -8.31
CA ILE A 90 -13.56 7.34 -8.70
C ILE A 90 -12.32 7.39 -9.60
N ALA A 91 -11.40 6.47 -9.40
CA ALA A 91 -10.24 6.29 -10.28
C ALA A 91 -10.57 5.30 -11.40
N GLU A 92 -9.77 5.33 -12.47
CA GLU A 92 -9.86 4.32 -13.52
C GLU A 92 -9.50 2.92 -13.00
N PRO A 93 -10.12 1.85 -13.55
CA PRO A 93 -9.80 0.48 -13.17
C PRO A 93 -8.40 0.11 -13.65
N ARG A 94 -7.65 -0.59 -12.79
CA ARG A 94 -6.34 -1.14 -13.15
C ARG A 94 -6.26 -2.63 -12.88
N TRP A 95 -5.54 -3.33 -13.73
CA TRP A 95 -5.30 -4.75 -13.59
C TRP A 95 -4.22 -5.00 -12.53
N ILE A 96 -4.47 -5.92 -11.61
CA ILE A 96 -3.51 -6.31 -10.58
C ILE A 96 -3.51 -7.82 -10.36
N GLU A 97 -2.35 -8.33 -9.95
CA GLU A 97 -2.21 -9.68 -9.39
C GLU A 97 -2.38 -9.61 -7.87
N ARG A 98 -3.20 -10.51 -7.31
CA ARG A 98 -3.43 -10.61 -5.86
C ARG A 98 -3.52 -12.05 -5.40
N VAL A 99 -3.46 -12.25 -4.08
CA VAL A 99 -3.85 -13.51 -3.46
C VAL A 99 -5.34 -13.75 -3.76
N GLY A 100 -5.66 -14.87 -4.41
CA GLY A 100 -7.00 -15.16 -4.95
C GLY A 100 -7.13 -14.96 -6.46
N GLY A 101 -6.02 -14.75 -7.16
CA GLY A 101 -5.98 -14.62 -8.62
C GLY A 101 -6.13 -13.18 -9.09
N PRO A 102 -5.95 -12.93 -10.39
CA PRO A 102 -5.94 -11.59 -10.93
C PRO A 102 -7.31 -10.92 -10.80
N ALA A 103 -7.29 -9.59 -10.63
CA ALA A 103 -8.50 -8.81 -10.49
C ALA A 103 -8.30 -7.39 -11.03
N TRP A 104 -9.41 -6.77 -11.38
CA TRP A 104 -9.48 -5.33 -11.54
C TRP A 104 -9.59 -4.69 -10.16
N ILE A 105 -8.75 -3.71 -9.85
CA ILE A 105 -8.94 -2.86 -8.68
C ILE A 105 -9.42 -1.48 -9.12
N VAL A 106 -10.43 -0.99 -8.42
CA VAL A 106 -11.00 0.35 -8.59
C VAL A 106 -10.94 1.05 -7.25
N CYS A 107 -10.42 2.28 -7.25
CA CYS A 107 -10.39 3.08 -6.03
C CYS A 107 -11.48 4.14 -6.04
N LEU A 108 -12.11 4.29 -4.88
CA LEU A 108 -13.08 5.33 -4.61
C LEU A 108 -12.51 6.22 -3.51
N LYS A 109 -12.55 7.53 -3.73
CA LYS A 109 -12.19 8.55 -2.76
C LYS A 109 -13.47 9.19 -2.26
N ALA A 110 -13.67 9.15 -0.95
CA ALA A 110 -14.73 9.86 -0.25
C ALA A 110 -14.11 10.95 0.62
N GLU A 111 -14.68 12.15 0.61
CA GLU A 111 -14.24 13.27 1.45
C GLU A 111 -15.35 13.63 2.46
N PRO A 112 -15.49 12.84 3.53
CA PRO A 112 -16.38 13.20 4.63
C PRO A 112 -15.95 14.55 5.22
N LYS A 113 -16.92 15.42 5.48
CA LYS A 113 -16.72 16.83 5.90
C LYS A 113 -15.79 17.03 7.10
N ALA A 114 -15.56 16.01 7.93
CA ALA A 114 -14.89 16.15 9.22
C ALA A 114 -13.60 15.33 9.41
N SER A 115 -13.28 14.37 8.54
CA SER A 115 -12.23 13.36 8.83
C SER A 115 -11.18 13.18 7.73
N GLY A 116 -11.16 14.06 6.73
CA GLY A 116 -10.26 13.97 5.58
C GLY A 116 -10.66 12.87 4.60
N ALA A 117 -9.88 12.73 3.52
CA ALA A 117 -10.17 11.79 2.45
C ALA A 117 -10.00 10.33 2.90
N VAL A 118 -11.03 9.52 2.71
CA VAL A 118 -11.01 8.07 2.91
C VAL A 118 -10.99 7.40 1.55
N TYR A 119 -10.08 6.45 1.37
CA TYR A 119 -9.93 5.68 0.14
C TYR A 119 -10.47 4.27 0.34
N TYR A 120 -11.29 3.81 -0.60
CA TYR A 120 -11.80 2.44 -0.66
C TYR A 120 -11.24 1.74 -1.88
N ALA A 121 -10.94 0.46 -1.74
CA ALA A 121 -10.50 -0.42 -2.82
C ALA A 121 -11.60 -1.46 -3.08
N PHE A 122 -12.05 -1.52 -4.34
CA PHE A 122 -13.00 -2.51 -4.84
C PHE A 122 -12.27 -3.46 -5.79
N PHE A 123 -12.36 -4.75 -5.53
CA PHE A 123 -11.77 -5.78 -6.39
C PHE A 123 -12.86 -6.44 -7.21
N ILE A 124 -12.73 -6.41 -8.53
CA ILE A 124 -13.70 -6.93 -9.49
C ILE A 124 -13.08 -8.13 -10.21
N GLN A 125 -13.79 -9.26 -10.20
CA GLN A 125 -13.48 -10.44 -11.00
C GLN A 125 -14.76 -10.91 -11.68
N LYS A 126 -14.68 -11.29 -12.97
CA LYS A 126 -15.82 -11.82 -13.74
C LYS A 126 -17.09 -10.97 -13.56
N GLU A 127 -16.94 -9.66 -13.71
CA GLU A 127 -18.03 -8.67 -13.62
C GLU A 127 -18.73 -8.60 -12.24
N LYS A 128 -18.09 -9.08 -11.18
CA LYS A 128 -18.61 -9.00 -9.82
C LYS A 128 -17.55 -8.45 -8.86
N VAL A 129 -17.98 -7.61 -7.92
CA VAL A 129 -17.13 -7.20 -6.80
C VAL A 129 -16.93 -8.40 -5.87
N VAL A 130 -15.71 -8.89 -5.78
CA VAL A 130 -15.33 -10.06 -4.96
C VAL A 130 -14.84 -9.66 -3.57
N ASP A 131 -14.33 -8.43 -3.43
CA ASP A 131 -13.79 -7.92 -2.17
C ASP A 131 -13.91 -6.40 -2.14
N THR A 132 -14.11 -5.83 -0.94
CA THR A 132 -14.17 -4.38 -0.72
C THR A 132 -13.62 -4.05 0.65
N ARG A 133 -12.75 -3.05 0.71
CA ARG A 133 -12.10 -2.63 1.95
C ARG A 133 -11.64 -1.17 1.89
N THR A 134 -11.29 -0.60 3.03
CA THR A 134 -10.48 0.62 3.08
C THR A 134 -9.11 0.34 2.47
N ALA A 135 -8.66 1.22 1.58
CA ALA A 135 -7.42 1.04 0.86
C ALA A 135 -6.22 1.04 1.81
N ILE A 136 -5.28 0.13 1.57
CA ILE A 136 -3.99 0.07 2.25
C ILE A 136 -2.86 0.56 1.33
N GLY A 137 -1.67 0.82 1.87
CA GLY A 137 -0.55 1.38 1.10
C GLY A 137 -0.21 0.58 -0.16
N THR A 138 -0.33 -0.75 -0.12
CA THR A 138 -0.08 -1.62 -1.28
C THR A 138 -1.14 -1.50 -2.37
N ASP A 139 -2.35 -1.02 -2.03
CA ASP A 139 -3.39 -0.77 -3.02
C ASP A 139 -3.05 0.47 -3.85
N ARG A 140 -2.13 1.36 -3.41
CA ARG A 140 -1.69 2.58 -4.12
C ARG A 140 -2.83 3.51 -4.55
N CYS A 141 -4.00 3.45 -3.89
CA CYS A 141 -5.15 4.27 -4.26
C CYS A 141 -4.87 5.78 -4.21
N VAL A 142 -4.02 6.22 -3.28
CA VAL A 142 -3.68 7.64 -3.07
C VAL A 142 -2.93 8.26 -4.27
N HIS A 143 -2.28 7.44 -5.10
CA HIS A 143 -1.45 7.90 -6.22
C HIS A 143 -2.17 7.88 -7.57
N GLN A 144 -3.49 7.65 -7.59
CA GLN A 144 -4.26 7.66 -8.82
C GLN A 144 -4.90 9.00 -9.10
N GLU A 145 -5.25 9.19 -10.36
CA GLU A 145 -6.11 10.27 -10.79
C GLU A 145 -7.57 9.90 -10.51
N PHE A 146 -8.29 10.86 -9.92
CA PHE A 146 -9.69 10.68 -9.53
C PHE A 146 -10.56 11.64 -10.31
N VAL A 147 -11.68 11.13 -10.81
CA VAL A 147 -12.72 11.92 -11.49
C VAL A 147 -14.01 11.91 -10.67
N PRO A 148 -14.85 12.97 -10.75
CA PRO A 148 -16.13 12.99 -10.05
C PRO A 148 -16.98 11.76 -10.35
N PHE A 149 -17.58 11.21 -9.30
CA PHE A 149 -18.42 10.02 -9.36
C PHE A 149 -19.80 10.28 -8.77
N ASP A 150 -20.82 10.21 -9.60
CA ASP A 150 -22.21 10.27 -9.16
C ASP A 150 -22.79 8.85 -9.07
N ALA A 151 -22.88 8.33 -7.84
CA ALA A 151 -23.44 7.02 -7.57
C ALA A 151 -24.96 6.94 -7.86
N THR A 152 -25.65 8.08 -7.95
CA THR A 152 -27.09 8.15 -8.21
C THR A 152 -27.44 8.18 -9.69
N ALA A 153 -26.55 8.74 -10.52
CA ALA A 153 -26.68 8.76 -11.98
C ALA A 153 -26.48 7.38 -12.62
N VAL A 154 -25.77 6.48 -11.93
CA VAL A 154 -25.47 5.13 -12.40
C VAL A 154 -26.62 4.20 -11.98
N ARG A 155 -27.70 4.19 -12.77
CA ARG A 155 -28.84 3.26 -12.65
C ARG A 155 -28.83 2.20 -13.76
#